data_AF-A0A7S1DAL8-F1
#
_entry.id   AF-A0A7S1DAL8-F1
#
_cell.length_a   1.000
_cell.length_b   1.000
_cell.length_c   1.000
_cell.angle_alpha   90.00
_cell.angle_beta   90.00
_cell.angle_gamma   90.00
#
_symmetry.space_group_name_H-M   'P 1'
#
loop_
_entity.id
_entity.type
_entity.pdbx_description
1 polymer ?
#
loop_
_entity_poly.entity_id
_entity_poly.type
_entity_poly.pdbx_seq_one_letter_code
_entity_poly.pdbx_strand_id
1 'polypeptide(L)'
;MHGMGGMGGMHGGFGGRPGYAAPEKRYDAIPEGTVVTLKGLVSASDRNGDRGVVRNFIPSSGRYVVELEDSDETMSVKPINLLQHVRVRVQGIESQPHLNGENGTVIAWNPQTERYNIYVESLRKVVSLKPNNVILDSGTVGQVTGLASKPELNGKWGTVKAWRRDTNKYDLQLSASKIIRIKVENLRV
;
A
#
# COMPACT_ATOMS: atom_id res chain seq x y z
N MET A 1 3.59 74.76 -31.49
CA MET A 1 4.13 73.95 -32.61
C MET A 1 5.48 73.39 -32.17
N HIS A 2 5.80 72.14 -32.55
CA HIS A 2 6.80 71.19 -32.01
C HIS A 2 6.23 70.33 -30.86
N GLY A 3 6.28 68.98 -30.84
CA GLY A 3 6.78 67.98 -31.78
C GLY A 3 6.90 66.59 -31.10
N MET A 4 6.40 65.55 -31.77
CA MET A 4 6.76 64.11 -31.78
C MET A 4 6.74 63.16 -30.55
N GLY A 5 6.23 61.95 -30.82
CA GLY A 5 6.51 60.65 -30.17
C GLY A 5 5.24 59.97 -29.63
N GLY A 6 4.81 58.76 -29.96
CA GLY A 6 5.39 57.62 -30.68
C GLY A 6 4.93 56.32 -29.97
N MET A 7 4.16 55.47 -30.68
CA MET A 7 3.95 54.01 -30.52
C MET A 7 3.65 53.36 -29.15
N GLY A 8 2.71 52.39 -29.16
CA GLY A 8 2.75 51.26 -28.23
C GLY A 8 1.43 50.53 -28.04
N GLY A 9 1.05 49.63 -28.95
CA GLY A 9 0.02 48.63 -28.67
C GLY A 9 0.55 47.57 -27.71
N MET A 10 -0.29 47.09 -26.79
CA MET A 10 -0.02 45.88 -26.02
C MET A 10 -1.28 45.02 -25.90
N HIS A 11 -1.24 43.91 -26.64
CA HIS A 11 -2.03 42.71 -26.42
C HIS A 11 -1.68 42.13 -25.03
N GLY A 12 -2.67 42.03 -24.14
CA GLY A 12 -2.55 41.27 -22.89
C GLY A 12 -3.11 39.87 -23.09
N GLY A 13 -2.25 38.92 -23.44
CA GLY A 13 -2.60 37.53 -23.67
C GLY A 13 -3.11 36.80 -22.42
N PHE A 14 -4.07 35.92 -22.65
CA PHE A 14 -4.61 34.94 -21.72
C PHE A 14 -3.50 34.02 -21.18
N GLY A 15 -3.02 34.29 -19.97
CA GLY A 15 -2.19 33.37 -19.19
C GLY A 15 -3.06 32.35 -18.47
N GLY A 16 -3.46 31.29 -19.18
CA GLY A 16 -4.06 30.11 -18.56
C GLY A 16 -3.06 29.49 -17.58
N ARG A 17 -3.40 29.47 -16.29
CA ARG A 17 -2.66 28.71 -15.28
C ARG A 17 -2.51 27.27 -15.77
N PRO A 18 -1.31 26.67 -15.77
CA PRO A 18 -1.16 25.25 -16.09
C PRO A 18 -2.02 24.48 -15.09
N GLY A 19 -3.06 23.82 -15.61
CA GLY A 19 -3.93 22.98 -14.80
C GLY A 19 -3.07 21.93 -14.10
N TYR A 20 -3.11 21.92 -12.78
CA TYR A 20 -2.62 20.78 -12.01
C TYR A 20 -3.46 19.58 -12.43
N ALA A 21 -2.95 18.80 -13.38
CA ALA A 21 -3.52 17.50 -13.68
C ALA A 21 -3.56 16.72 -12.36
N ALA A 22 -4.75 16.28 -11.95
CA ALA A 22 -4.87 15.42 -10.79
C ALA A 22 -3.90 14.24 -10.98
N PRO A 23 -3.09 13.88 -9.98
CA PRO A 23 -2.15 12.78 -10.13
C PRO A 23 -2.91 11.52 -10.56
N GLU A 24 -2.41 10.84 -11.59
CA GLU A 24 -3.04 9.63 -12.08
C GLU A 24 -3.17 8.61 -10.94
N LYS A 25 -4.36 8.04 -10.79
CA LYS A 25 -4.63 7.03 -9.77
C LYS A 25 -3.71 5.82 -9.96
N ARG A 26 -2.83 5.58 -9.00
CA ARG A 26 -1.98 4.39 -8.95
C ARG A 26 -2.70 3.21 -8.30
N TYR A 27 -2.36 2.02 -8.77
CA TYR A 27 -2.90 0.76 -8.26
C TYR A 27 -1.81 -0.13 -7.65
N ASP A 28 -0.55 0.25 -7.84
CA ASP A 28 0.66 -0.47 -7.49
C ASP A 28 1.45 0.21 -6.36
N ALA A 29 0.93 1.33 -5.83
CA ALA A 29 1.57 2.12 -4.79
C ALA A 29 0.69 2.20 -3.55
N ILE A 30 1.28 1.94 -2.38
CA ILE A 30 0.63 2.06 -1.07
C ILE A 30 0.08 3.48 -0.94
N PRO A 31 -1.21 3.65 -0.56
CA PRO A 31 -1.81 4.97 -0.44
C PRO A 31 -1.08 5.87 0.56
N GLU A 32 -1.03 7.17 0.25
CA GLU A 32 -0.63 8.19 1.22
C GLU A 32 -1.51 8.12 2.48
N GLY A 33 -0.90 8.36 3.64
CA GLY A 33 -1.55 8.24 4.95
C GLY A 33 -1.56 6.81 5.52
N THR A 34 -1.09 5.81 4.78
CA THR A 34 -0.99 4.43 5.29
C THR A 34 0.07 4.35 6.38
N VAL A 35 -0.32 3.83 7.54
CA VAL A 35 0.59 3.55 8.67
C VAL A 35 1.40 2.30 8.35
N VAL A 36 2.71 2.40 8.53
CA VAL A 36 3.68 1.35 8.23
C VAL A 36 4.68 1.16 9.36
N THR A 37 5.22 -0.05 9.49
CA THR A 37 6.43 -0.32 10.27
C THR A 37 7.59 -0.61 9.32
N LEU A 38 8.75 -0.04 9.63
CA LEU A 38 9.99 -0.31 8.93
C LEU A 38 10.52 -1.71 9.29
N LYS A 39 10.92 -2.49 8.28
CA LYS A 39 11.46 -3.85 8.46
C LYS A 39 12.56 -4.16 7.47
N GLY A 40 13.48 -5.04 7.86
CA GLY A 40 14.52 -5.59 6.98
C GLY A 40 15.45 -4.54 6.36
N LEU A 41 15.56 -3.35 6.94
CA LEU A 41 16.56 -2.35 6.56
C LEU A 41 17.94 -2.87 6.97
N VAL A 42 18.88 -2.88 6.01
CA VAL A 42 20.25 -3.35 6.24
C VAL A 42 21.17 -2.18 6.60
N SER A 43 21.07 -1.06 5.88
CA SER A 43 21.93 0.12 6.08
C SER A 43 21.48 1.04 7.21
N ALA A 44 20.25 0.85 7.71
CA ALA A 44 19.64 1.60 8.81
C ALA A 44 18.89 0.60 9.69
N SER A 45 19.61 -0.41 10.17
CA SER A 45 19.02 -1.55 10.86
C SER A 45 18.47 -1.21 12.25
N ASP A 46 18.99 -0.15 12.85
CA ASP A 46 18.53 0.51 14.07
C ASP A 46 17.11 1.08 13.95
N ARG A 47 16.66 1.40 12.73
CA ARG A 47 15.31 1.90 12.43
C ARG A 47 14.28 0.80 12.20
N ASN A 48 14.67 -0.48 12.25
CA ASN A 48 13.71 -1.58 12.11
C ASN A 48 12.81 -1.65 13.35
N GLY A 49 11.49 -1.66 13.13
CA GLY A 49 10.49 -1.61 14.19
C GLY A 49 9.84 -0.23 14.32
N ASP A 50 10.51 0.83 13.87
CA ASP A 50 9.96 2.18 13.89
C ASP A 50 8.68 2.26 13.07
N ARG A 51 7.73 3.04 13.57
CA ARG A 51 6.45 3.33 12.92
C ARG A 51 6.54 4.64 12.16
N GLY A 52 5.77 4.72 11.08
CA GLY A 52 5.66 5.92 10.29
C GLY A 52 4.44 5.92 9.37
N VAL A 53 4.28 7.02 8.65
CA VAL A 53 3.17 7.25 7.72
C VAL A 53 3.74 7.47 6.32
N VAL A 54 3.18 6.77 5.33
CA VAL A 54 3.53 7.00 3.92
C VAL A 54 3.07 8.40 3.51
N ARG A 55 4.02 9.24 3.07
CA ARG A 55 3.74 10.58 2.53
C ARG A 55 3.65 10.59 1.01
N ASN A 56 4.54 9.86 0.34
CA ASN A 56 4.53 9.81 -1.12
C ASN A 56 5.27 8.58 -1.64
N PHE A 57 4.98 8.16 -2.87
CA PHE A 57 5.77 7.20 -3.63
C PHE A 57 6.51 7.91 -4.75
N ILE A 58 7.85 7.77 -4.78
CA ILE A 58 8.72 8.38 -5.78
C ILE A 58 8.93 7.38 -6.92
N PRO A 59 8.34 7.58 -8.12
CA PRO A 59 8.39 6.59 -9.19
C PRO A 59 9.80 6.39 -9.75
N SER A 60 10.63 7.44 -9.78
CA SER A 60 11.99 7.40 -10.32
C SER A 60 12.94 6.51 -9.51
N SER A 61 12.74 6.43 -8.19
CA SER A 61 13.55 5.58 -7.30
C SER A 61 12.85 4.29 -6.89
N GLY A 62 11.53 4.20 -7.11
CA GLY A 62 10.71 3.08 -6.65
C GLY A 62 10.59 2.98 -5.13
N ARG A 63 10.76 4.10 -4.41
CA ARG A 63 10.76 4.17 -2.95
C ARG A 63 9.64 5.05 -2.42
N TYR A 64 9.22 4.78 -1.20
CA TYR A 64 8.30 5.62 -0.44
C TYR A 64 9.07 6.63 0.40
N VAL A 65 8.52 7.82 0.52
CA VAL A 65 8.85 8.76 1.60
C VAL A 65 7.96 8.40 2.77
N VAL A 66 8.57 8.01 3.88
CA VAL A 66 7.89 7.67 5.13
C VAL A 66 8.32 8.69 6.18
N GLU A 67 7.34 9.35 6.80
CA GLU A 67 7.55 10.21 7.97
C GLU A 67 7.43 9.36 9.23
N LEU A 68 8.43 9.39 10.10
CA LEU A 68 8.42 8.58 11.33
C LEU A 68 7.45 9.19 12.36
N GLU A 69 6.82 8.37 13.21
CA GLU A 69 5.85 8.88 14.20
C GLU A 69 6.55 9.59 15.38
N ASP A 70 7.75 9.15 15.75
CA ASP A 70 8.50 9.65 16.92
C ASP A 70 9.50 10.78 16.58
N SER A 71 9.56 11.21 15.31
CA SER A 71 10.39 12.33 14.85
C SER A 71 9.81 12.98 13.59
N ASP A 72 10.06 14.27 13.37
CA ASP A 72 9.73 14.94 12.09
C ASP A 72 10.67 14.52 10.93
N GLU A 73 11.35 13.38 11.07
CA GLU A 73 12.29 12.85 10.08
C GLU A 73 11.55 12.05 9.01
N THR A 74 11.99 12.21 7.75
CA THR A 74 11.50 11.37 6.65
C THR A 74 12.58 10.43 6.14
N MET A 75 12.21 9.20 5.81
CA MET A 75 13.10 8.19 5.22
C MET A 75 12.63 7.77 3.83
N SER A 76 13.59 7.46 2.95
CA SER A 76 13.32 6.88 1.63
C SER A 76 13.43 5.35 1.64
N VAL A 77 12.29 4.67 1.71
CA VAL A 77 12.20 3.24 2.03
C VAL A 77 11.70 2.43 0.84
N LYS A 78 12.27 1.24 0.60
CA LYS A 78 11.78 0.35 -0.45
C LYS A 78 10.44 -0.30 -0.03
N PRO A 79 9.54 -0.63 -0.96
CA PRO A 79 8.28 -1.31 -0.66
C PRO A 79 8.43 -2.57 0.22
N ILE A 80 9.44 -3.40 -0.06
CA ILE A 80 9.69 -4.64 0.70
C ILE A 80 10.11 -4.40 2.16
N ASN A 81 10.58 -3.18 2.46
CA ASN A 81 10.99 -2.76 3.79
C ASN A 81 9.85 -2.10 4.59
N LEU A 82 8.62 -2.12 4.06
CA LEU A 82 7.43 -1.62 4.73
C LEU A 82 6.51 -2.79 5.05
N LEU A 83 5.97 -2.79 6.27
CA LEU A 83 4.82 -3.58 6.65
C LEU A 83 3.64 -2.65 6.86
N GLN A 84 2.55 -2.84 6.12
CA GLN A 84 1.36 -1.99 6.28
C GLN A 84 0.49 -2.46 7.46
N HIS A 85 0.04 -1.51 8.28
CA HIS A 85 -0.94 -1.73 9.35
C HIS A 85 -2.35 -1.67 8.77
N VAL A 86 -2.72 -2.69 8.00
CA VAL A 86 -4.02 -2.77 7.32
C VAL A 86 -5.05 -3.53 8.13
N ARG A 87 -6.31 -3.12 7.96
CA ARG A 87 -7.46 -3.85 8.49
C ARG A 87 -7.68 -5.14 7.74
N VAL A 88 -8.04 -6.16 8.51
CA VAL A 88 -8.29 -7.50 8.01
C VAL A 88 -9.50 -8.12 8.68
N ARG A 89 -10.08 -9.11 8.00
CA ARG A 89 -11.08 -10.02 8.54
C ARG A 89 -10.53 -11.44 8.62
N VAL A 90 -10.73 -12.09 9.75
CA VAL A 90 -10.30 -13.48 9.96
C VAL A 90 -11.35 -14.46 9.44
N GLN A 91 -10.91 -15.56 8.82
CA GLN A 91 -11.80 -16.64 8.37
C GLN A 91 -11.12 -18.02 8.31
N GLY A 92 -11.95 -19.06 8.19
CA GLY A 92 -11.49 -20.43 7.90
C GLY A 92 -10.59 -21.05 8.97
N ILE A 93 -10.66 -20.55 10.21
CA ILE A 93 -9.94 -21.12 11.35
C ILE A 93 -10.78 -22.25 11.94
N GLU A 94 -10.39 -23.49 11.67
CA GLU A 94 -11.11 -24.68 12.16
C GLU A 94 -10.83 -24.96 13.64
N SER A 95 -9.59 -24.77 14.09
CA SER A 95 -9.19 -25.05 15.48
C SER A 95 -9.70 -24.02 16.50
N GLN A 96 -10.07 -22.82 16.03
CA GLN A 96 -10.60 -21.72 16.84
C GLN A 96 -11.72 -21.01 16.07
N PRO A 97 -12.90 -21.65 15.89
CA PRO A 97 -13.97 -21.10 15.05
C PRO A 97 -14.49 -19.74 15.51
N HIS A 98 -14.38 -19.43 16.80
CA HIS A 98 -14.76 -18.14 17.39
C HIS A 98 -13.94 -16.95 16.86
N LEU A 99 -12.80 -17.18 16.20
CA LEU A 99 -12.04 -16.11 15.54
C LEU A 99 -12.63 -15.73 14.18
N ASN A 100 -13.45 -16.58 13.57
CA ASN A 100 -13.96 -16.35 12.23
C ASN A 100 -14.98 -15.22 12.22
N GLY A 101 -14.78 -14.26 11.33
CA GLY A 101 -15.60 -13.07 11.20
C GLY A 101 -15.07 -11.86 11.97
N GLU A 102 -14.13 -12.06 12.90
CA GLU A 102 -13.49 -11.01 13.67
C GLU A 102 -12.63 -10.09 12.79
N ASN A 103 -12.58 -8.82 13.18
CA ASN A 103 -11.72 -7.83 12.55
C ASN A 103 -10.42 -7.66 13.35
N GLY A 104 -9.35 -7.32 12.65
CA GLY A 104 -8.09 -7.00 13.29
C GLY A 104 -7.19 -6.15 12.40
N THR A 105 -6.00 -5.87 12.90
CA THR A 105 -4.97 -5.13 12.18
C THR A 105 -3.69 -5.97 12.09
N VAL A 106 -3.08 -6.03 10.90
CA VAL A 106 -1.76 -6.65 10.72
C VAL A 106 -0.73 -5.81 11.47
N ILE A 107 0.03 -6.44 12.37
CA ILE A 107 1.08 -5.76 13.15
C ILE A 107 2.48 -6.35 12.92
N ALA A 108 2.57 -7.60 12.46
CA ALA A 108 3.85 -8.20 12.07
C ALA A 108 3.67 -9.28 11.00
N TRP A 109 4.75 -9.56 10.27
CA TRP A 109 4.91 -10.76 9.45
C TRP A 109 6.04 -11.60 10.04
N ASN A 110 5.78 -12.86 10.35
CA ASN A 110 6.81 -13.81 10.74
C ASN A 110 7.25 -14.63 9.51
N PRO A 111 8.47 -14.40 8.99
CA PRO A 111 8.97 -15.12 7.81
C PRO A 111 9.31 -16.58 8.09
N GLN A 112 9.57 -16.97 9.34
CA GLN A 112 9.91 -18.36 9.69
C GLN A 112 8.68 -19.27 9.65
N THR A 113 7.53 -18.75 10.10
CA THR A 113 6.28 -19.51 10.12
C THR A 113 5.34 -19.17 8.98
N GLU A 114 5.71 -18.19 8.15
CA GLU A 114 4.90 -17.60 7.08
C GLU A 114 3.50 -17.19 7.55
N ARG A 115 3.45 -16.42 8.64
CA ARG A 115 2.19 -16.00 9.28
C ARG A 115 2.16 -14.51 9.58
N TYR A 116 0.96 -13.95 9.51
CA TYR A 116 0.68 -12.63 10.05
C TYR A 116 0.43 -12.72 11.55
N ASN A 117 0.99 -11.79 12.30
CA ASN A 117 0.51 -11.48 13.64
C ASN A 117 -0.54 -10.39 13.49
N ILE A 118 -1.75 -10.69 13.94
CA ILE A 118 -2.92 -9.81 13.82
C ILE A 118 -3.39 -9.48 15.22
N TYR A 119 -3.48 -8.18 15.52
CA TYR A 119 -4.17 -7.72 16.72
C TYR A 119 -5.67 -7.75 16.46
N VAL A 120 -6.40 -8.61 17.18
CA VAL A 120 -7.85 -8.73 17.09
C VAL A 120 -8.48 -7.87 18.17
N GLU A 121 -9.17 -6.81 17.74
CA GLU A 121 -9.63 -5.72 18.62
C GLU A 121 -10.62 -6.21 19.69
N SER A 122 -11.60 -7.02 19.29
CA SER A 122 -12.66 -7.57 20.16
C SER A 122 -12.11 -8.47 21.28
N LEU A 123 -10.99 -9.14 21.00
CA LEU A 123 -10.35 -10.09 21.92
C LEU A 123 -9.14 -9.48 22.64
N ARG A 124 -8.74 -8.26 22.28
CA ARG A 124 -7.56 -7.55 22.78
C ARG A 124 -6.29 -8.40 22.79
N LYS A 125 -6.13 -9.27 21.79
CA LYS A 125 -5.03 -10.24 21.71
C LYS A 125 -4.41 -10.29 20.33
N VAL A 126 -3.16 -10.71 20.27
CA VAL A 126 -2.46 -11.00 19.03
C VAL A 126 -2.62 -12.48 18.68
N VAL A 127 -3.00 -12.78 17.44
CA VAL A 127 -3.10 -14.14 16.90
C VAL A 127 -2.20 -14.31 15.69
N SER A 128 -1.61 -15.50 15.53
CA SER A 128 -0.71 -15.82 14.42
C SER A 128 -1.41 -16.66 13.35
N LEU A 129 -1.75 -16.04 12.22
CA LEU A 129 -2.62 -16.63 11.18
C LEU A 129 -1.90 -16.77 9.84
N LYS A 130 -2.21 -17.85 9.11
CA LYS A 130 -1.73 -18.03 7.74
C LYS A 130 -2.41 -17.02 6.80
N PRO A 131 -1.77 -16.60 5.69
CA PRO A 131 -2.40 -15.76 4.68
C PRO A 131 -3.77 -16.25 4.19
N ASN A 132 -3.96 -17.56 4.04
CA ASN A 132 -5.26 -18.14 3.61
C ASN A 132 -6.44 -17.81 4.55
N ASN A 133 -6.14 -17.47 5.81
CA ASN A 133 -7.12 -17.19 6.84
C ASN A 133 -7.33 -15.69 7.10
N VAL A 134 -6.72 -14.83 6.30
CA VAL A 134 -6.69 -13.38 6.51
C VAL A 134 -7.19 -12.68 5.24
N ILE A 135 -8.31 -12.00 5.36
CA ILE A 135 -8.89 -11.19 4.29
C ILE A 135 -8.48 -9.74 4.48
N LEU A 136 -7.70 -9.22 3.54
CA LEU A 136 -7.32 -7.81 3.47
C LEU A 136 -8.50 -6.98 2.97
N ASP A 137 -8.72 -5.81 3.58
CA ASP A 137 -9.76 -4.90 3.14
C ASP A 137 -9.51 -4.36 1.73
N SER A 138 -10.59 -3.98 1.04
CA SER A 138 -10.50 -3.35 -0.28
C SER A 138 -9.75 -2.03 -0.20
N GLY A 139 -8.92 -1.75 -1.20
CA GLY A 139 -7.97 -0.62 -1.18
C GLY A 139 -6.59 -0.98 -0.65
N THR A 140 -6.43 -2.13 0.02
CA THR A 140 -5.11 -2.61 0.45
C THR A 140 -4.22 -2.88 -0.75
N VAL A 141 -2.98 -2.39 -0.72
CA VAL A 141 -1.98 -2.64 -1.76
C VAL A 141 -1.06 -3.77 -1.29
N GLY A 142 -0.83 -4.77 -2.13
CA GLY A 142 0.01 -5.90 -1.78
C GLY A 142 0.86 -6.39 -2.94
N GLN A 143 1.93 -7.09 -2.62
CA GLN A 143 2.80 -7.76 -3.56
C GLN A 143 2.27 -9.16 -3.87
N VAL A 144 2.19 -9.50 -5.15
CA VAL A 144 1.86 -10.86 -5.60
C VAL A 144 3.04 -11.79 -5.29
N THR A 145 2.75 -12.91 -4.64
CA THR A 145 3.74 -13.93 -4.25
C THR A 145 3.21 -15.33 -4.50
N GLY A 146 4.11 -16.31 -4.72
CA GLY A 146 3.76 -17.72 -4.78
C GLY A 146 2.79 -18.11 -5.91
N LEU A 147 2.61 -17.28 -6.94
CA LEU A 147 1.71 -17.56 -8.06
C LEU A 147 2.37 -18.49 -9.06
N ALA A 148 2.06 -19.78 -8.96
CA ALA A 148 2.63 -20.82 -9.84
C ALA A 148 2.08 -20.79 -11.27
N SER A 149 0.80 -20.41 -11.45
CA SER A 149 0.15 -20.40 -12.76
C SER A 149 0.60 -19.27 -13.67
N LYS A 150 1.09 -18.17 -13.07
CA LYS A 150 1.60 -16.98 -13.77
C LYS A 150 2.79 -16.40 -13.01
N PRO A 151 3.95 -17.09 -13.02
CA PRO A 151 5.12 -16.69 -12.22
C PRO A 151 5.63 -15.29 -12.54
N GLU A 152 5.40 -14.80 -13.76
CA GLU A 152 5.76 -13.46 -14.25
C GLU A 152 4.99 -12.31 -13.56
N LEU A 153 3.96 -12.64 -12.77
CA LEU A 153 3.24 -11.69 -11.93
C LEU A 153 3.81 -11.59 -10.52
N ASN A 154 4.63 -12.55 -10.07
CA ASN A 154 5.26 -12.47 -8.75
C ASN A 154 6.17 -11.24 -8.66
N GLY A 155 6.14 -10.58 -7.51
CA GLY A 155 6.87 -9.34 -7.28
C GLY A 155 6.11 -8.08 -7.72
N LYS A 156 5.08 -8.19 -8.57
CA LYS A 156 4.23 -7.06 -8.95
C LYS A 156 3.31 -6.66 -7.80
N TRP A 157 3.00 -5.36 -7.73
CA TRP A 157 2.10 -4.79 -6.74
C TRP A 157 0.74 -4.51 -7.36
N GLY A 158 -0.30 -4.60 -6.55
CA GLY A 158 -1.67 -4.33 -6.97
C GLY A 158 -2.57 -3.99 -5.78
N THR A 159 -3.72 -3.40 -6.07
CA THR A 159 -4.71 -3.01 -5.07
C THR A 159 -5.83 -4.05 -5.02
N VAL A 160 -6.21 -4.49 -3.81
CA VAL A 160 -7.38 -5.33 -3.60
C VAL A 160 -8.62 -4.54 -4.01
N LYS A 161 -9.26 -4.91 -5.11
CA LYS A 161 -10.52 -4.30 -5.54
C LYS A 161 -11.70 -4.89 -4.78
N ALA A 162 -11.70 -6.21 -4.65
CA ALA A 162 -12.73 -6.97 -3.97
C ALA A 162 -12.21 -8.35 -3.57
N TRP A 163 -12.81 -8.92 -2.53
CA TRP A 163 -12.66 -10.33 -2.18
C TRP A 163 -13.89 -11.13 -2.65
N ARG A 164 -13.65 -12.28 -3.27
CA ARG A 164 -14.64 -13.24 -3.74
C ARG A 164 -14.75 -14.37 -2.72
N ARG A 165 -15.78 -14.29 -1.87
CA ARG A 165 -16.01 -15.24 -0.76
C ARG A 165 -16.19 -16.68 -1.23
N ASP A 166 -16.90 -16.88 -2.33
CA ASP A 166 -17.21 -18.19 -2.93
C ASP A 166 -15.96 -18.96 -3.36
N THR A 167 -14.93 -18.27 -3.83
CA THR A 167 -13.70 -18.90 -4.37
C THR A 167 -12.46 -18.63 -3.54
N ASN A 168 -12.60 -17.90 -2.42
CA ASN A 168 -11.53 -17.38 -1.59
C ASN A 168 -10.38 -16.74 -2.39
N LYS A 169 -10.74 -15.79 -3.26
CA LYS A 169 -9.80 -15.11 -4.17
C LYS A 169 -9.97 -13.60 -4.12
N TYR A 170 -8.90 -12.85 -4.36
CA TYR A 170 -8.97 -11.42 -4.61
C TYR A 170 -9.13 -11.14 -6.10
N ASP A 171 -9.98 -10.17 -6.43
CA ASP A 171 -9.83 -9.40 -7.67
C ASP A 171 -8.79 -8.30 -7.40
N LEU A 172 -7.57 -8.49 -7.91
CA LEU A 172 -6.44 -7.58 -7.73
C LEU A 172 -6.31 -6.67 -8.95
N GLN A 173 -6.46 -5.36 -8.76
CA GLN A 173 -6.31 -4.34 -9.79
C GLN A 173 -4.82 -3.98 -9.92
N LEU A 174 -4.24 -4.20 -11.11
CA LEU A 174 -2.83 -3.90 -11.41
C LEU A 174 -2.65 -2.57 -12.17
N SER A 175 -3.66 -2.15 -12.92
CA SER A 175 -3.70 -0.88 -13.66
C SER A 175 -5.16 -0.50 -13.93
N ALA A 176 -5.44 0.66 -14.54
CA ALA A 176 -6.82 1.08 -14.84
C ALA A 176 -7.62 0.04 -15.65
N SER A 177 -6.98 -0.69 -16.56
CA SER A 177 -7.62 -1.67 -17.46
C SER A 177 -7.39 -3.13 -17.06
N LYS A 178 -6.52 -3.42 -16.08
CA LYS A 178 -6.11 -4.79 -15.76
C LYS A 178 -6.47 -5.20 -14.34
N ILE A 179 -7.31 -6.24 -14.24
CA ILE A 179 -7.63 -6.96 -13.01
C ILE A 179 -7.25 -8.42 -13.21
N ILE A 180 -6.62 -9.01 -12.20
CA ILE A 180 -6.35 -10.44 -12.15
C ILE A 180 -7.10 -11.05 -10.96
N ARG A 181 -7.38 -12.36 -11.01
CA ARG A 181 -7.93 -13.09 -9.89
C ARG A 181 -6.89 -14.03 -9.30
N ILE A 182 -6.54 -13.83 -8.03
CA ILE A 182 -5.52 -14.62 -7.33
C ILE A 182 -6.08 -15.14 -5.99
N LYS A 183 -5.52 -16.25 -5.49
CA LYS A 183 -5.87 -16.72 -4.14
C LYS A 183 -5.44 -15.69 -3.09
N VAL A 184 -6.12 -15.66 -1.96
CA VAL A 184 -5.77 -14.74 -0.88
C VAL A 184 -4.36 -14.98 -0.32
N GLU A 185 -3.87 -16.24 -0.35
CA GLU A 185 -2.52 -16.61 0.08
C GLU A 185 -1.40 -16.10 -0.84
N ASN A 186 -1.75 -15.63 -2.05
CA ASN A 186 -0.82 -15.17 -3.06
C ASN A 186 -0.60 -13.65 -3.03
N LEU A 187 -1.04 -12.97 -1.97
CA LEU A 187 -0.88 -11.53 -1.80
C LEU A 187 -0.27 -11.23 -0.42
N ARG A 188 0.79 -10.43 -0.39
CA ARG A 188 1.51 -10.07 0.83
C ARG A 188 1.63 -8.57 1.04
N VAL A 189 1.50 -8.13 2.29
CA VAL A 189 1.66 -6.72 2.73
C VAL A 189 2.90 -6.47 3.59
#